data_AF-A0A600UZ86-F1
#
_entry.id   AF-A0A600UZ86-F1
#
_cell.length_a   1.000
_cell.length_b   1.000
_cell.length_c   1.000
_cell.angle_alpha   90.00
_cell.angle_beta   90.00
_cell.angle_gamma   90.00
#
_symmetry.space_group_name_H-M   'P 1'
#
loop_
_entity.id
_entity.type
_entity.pdbx_description
1 polymer ?
#
loop_
_entity_poly.entity_id
_entity_poly.type
_entity_poly.pdbx_seq_one_letter_code
_entity_poly.pdbx_strand_id
1 'polypeptide(L)' 'MNKQQQTALNMAKFIKSQSLTLLEKLDSLDADAQAAMCEKLHELAEELQNSIQTRFESESGTGE' A
#
# COMPACT_ATOMS: atom_id res chain seq x y z
N MET A 1 -3.37 18.11 -2.45
CA MET A 1 -3.80 16.94 -3.26
C MET A 1 -5.08 17.23 -4.03
N ASN A 2 -5.13 16.88 -5.33
CA ASN A 2 -6.33 16.86 -6.15
C ASN A 2 -7.09 15.52 -6.02
N LYS A 3 -8.29 15.43 -6.63
CA LYS A 3 -9.13 14.22 -6.55
C LYS A 3 -8.45 12.96 -7.10
N GLN A 4 -7.74 13.06 -8.22
CA GLN A 4 -7.04 11.91 -8.83
C GLN A 4 -5.89 11.41 -7.94
N GLN A 5 -5.12 12.33 -7.38
CA GLN A 5 -4.05 12.04 -6.41
C GLN A 5 -4.62 11.34 -5.17
N GLN A 6 -5.73 11.84 -4.63
CA GLN A 6 -6.40 11.21 -3.49
C GLN A 6 -6.89 9.80 -3.82
N THR A 7 -7.45 9.58 -5.00
CA THR A 7 -7.87 8.24 -5.45
C THR A 7 -6.68 7.29 -5.55
N ALA A 8 -5.56 7.72 -6.14
CA ALA A 8 -4.35 6.91 -6.23
C ALA A 8 -3.80 6.52 -4.84
N LEU A 9 -3.73 7.49 -3.91
CA LEU A 9 -3.33 7.24 -2.53
C LEU A 9 -4.28 6.27 -1.82
N ASN A 10 -5.59 6.42 -2.02
CA ASN A 10 -6.59 5.54 -1.41
C ASN A 10 -6.47 4.11 -1.94
N MET A 11 -6.16 3.93 -3.23
CA MET A 11 -5.90 2.59 -3.80
C MET A 11 -4.64 1.96 -3.20
N ALA A 12 -3.55 2.73 -3.02
CA ALA A 12 -2.34 2.23 -2.36
C ALA A 12 -2.60 1.78 -0.92
N LYS A 13 -3.33 2.60 -0.14
CA LYS A 13 -3.79 2.24 1.22
C LYS A 13 -4.64 0.97 1.23
N PHE A 14 -5.56 0.85 0.27
CA PHE A 14 -6.40 -0.34 0.14
C PHE A 14 -5.58 -1.59 -0.15
N ILE A 15 -4.63 -1.53 -1.08
CA ILE A 15 -3.74 -2.66 -1.42
C ILE A 15 -2.93 -3.09 -0.19
N LYS A 16 -2.33 -2.13 0.54
CA LYS A 16 -1.60 -2.41 1.79
C LYS A 16 -2.48 -3.13 2.82
N SER A 17 -3.72 -2.66 3.03
CA SER A 17 -4.64 -3.32 3.97
C SER A 17 -5.05 -4.70 3.50
N GLN A 18 -5.32 -4.88 2.19
CA GLN A 18 -5.71 -6.17 1.63
C GLN A 18 -4.56 -7.19 1.66
N SER A 19 -3.30 -6.77 1.54
CA SER A 19 -2.18 -7.68 1.66
C SER A 19 -2.07 -8.27 3.07
N LEU A 20 -2.37 -7.52 4.13
CA LEU A 20 -2.44 -8.08 5.50
C LEU A 20 -3.58 -9.08 5.66
N THR A 21 -4.78 -8.74 5.17
CA THR A 21 -5.93 -9.66 5.21
C THR A 21 -5.66 -10.93 4.40
N LEU A 22 -4.92 -10.84 3.30
CA LEU A 22 -4.50 -12.00 2.52
C LEU A 22 -3.48 -12.83 3.28
N LEU A 23 -2.48 -12.21 3.92
CA LEU A 23 -1.48 -12.89 4.73
C LEU A 23 -2.12 -13.72 5.84
N GLU A 24 -3.04 -13.13 6.63
CA GLU A 24 -3.79 -13.84 7.67
C GLU A 24 -4.53 -15.09 7.13
N LYS A 25 -5.08 -15.00 5.92
CA LYS A 25 -5.75 -16.13 5.28
C LYS A 25 -4.75 -17.20 4.83
N LEU A 26 -3.60 -16.80 4.30
CA LEU A 26 -2.56 -17.73 3.85
C LEU A 26 -1.94 -18.47 5.04
N ASP A 27 -1.69 -17.77 6.15
CA ASP A 27 -1.25 -18.37 7.41
C ASP A 27 -2.27 -19.39 7.93
N SER A 28 -3.57 -19.07 7.87
CA SER A 28 -4.63 -20.01 8.30
C SER A 28 -4.77 -21.26 7.42
N LEU A 29 -4.17 -21.25 6.23
CA LEU A 29 -4.18 -22.35 5.26
C LEU A 29 -2.85 -23.12 5.21
N ASP A 30 -1.91 -22.82 6.11
CA ASP A 30 -0.55 -23.37 6.10
C ASP A 30 0.16 -23.17 4.75
N ALA A 31 -0.12 -22.06 4.06
CA ALA A 31 0.40 -21.75 2.74
C ALA A 31 1.72 -20.95 2.82
N ASP A 32 2.73 -21.49 3.51
CA ASP A 32 3.95 -20.78 3.93
C ASP A 32 4.67 -20.02 2.80
N ALA A 33 4.82 -20.63 1.62
CA ALA A 33 5.51 -20.00 0.50
C ALA A 33 4.75 -18.77 -0.01
N GLN A 34 3.41 -18.84 -0.02
CA GLN A 34 2.53 -17.76 -0.41
C GLN A 34 2.45 -16.69 0.67
N ALA A 35 2.45 -17.07 1.95
CA ALA A 35 2.54 -16.13 3.06
C ALA A 35 3.81 -15.28 2.96
N ALA A 36 4.98 -15.91 2.74
CA ALA A 36 6.24 -15.21 2.52
C ALA A 36 6.24 -14.30 1.27
N MET A 37 5.51 -14.69 0.20
CA MET A 37 5.29 -13.80 -0.95
C MET A 37 4.38 -12.62 -0.60
N CYS A 38 3.37 -12.84 0.25
CA CYS A 38 2.41 -11.84 0.67
C CYS A 38 3.01 -10.81 1.65
N GLU A 39 3.95 -11.22 2.51
CA GLU A 39 4.77 -10.33 3.33
C GLU A 39 5.54 -9.33 2.47
N LYS A 40 6.26 -9.83 1.45
CA LYS A 40 6.98 -8.98 0.48
C LYS A 40 6.05 -8.04 -0.27
N LEU A 41 4.85 -8.52 -0.63
CA LEU A 41 3.82 -7.68 -1.25
C LEU A 41 3.37 -6.56 -0.30
N HIS A 42 3.22 -6.86 1.00
CA HIS A 42 2.85 -5.87 2.01
C HIS A 42 3.91 -4.78 2.18
N GLU A 43 5.19 -5.17 2.28
CA GLU A 43 6.31 -4.23 2.36
C GLU A 43 6.34 -3.30 1.15
N LEU A 44 6.21 -3.85 -0.07
CA LEU A 44 6.15 -3.05 -1.30
C LEU A 44 4.92 -2.14 -1.35
N ALA A 45 3.77 -2.59 -0.86
CA ALA A 45 2.56 -1.78 -0.80
C ALA A 45 2.70 -0.62 0.20
N GLU A 46 3.38 -0.83 1.32
CA GLU A 46 3.71 0.23 2.28
C GLU A 46 4.69 1.25 1.70
N GLU A 47 5.77 0.79 1.05
CA GLU A 47 6.72 1.68 0.38
C GLU A 47 6.03 2.52 -0.70
N LEU A 48 5.19 1.88 -1.53
CA LEU A 48 4.41 2.56 -2.57
C LEU A 48 3.46 3.60 -1.97
N GLN A 49 2.74 3.27 -0.90
CA GLN A 49 1.88 4.22 -0.20
C GLN A 49 2.66 5.44 0.30
N ASN A 50 3.80 5.21 0.95
CA ASN A 50 4.64 6.29 1.48
C ASN A 50 5.20 7.17 0.37
N SER A 51 5.70 6.57 -0.71
CA SER A 51 6.20 7.27 -1.89
C SER A 51 5.13 8.15 -2.55
N ILE A 52 3.91 7.62 -2.71
CA ILE A 52 2.76 8.37 -3.24
C ILE A 52 2.37 9.53 -2.31
N GLN A 53 2.30 9.28 -0.99
CA GLN A 53 1.99 10.30 0.00
C GLN A 53 3.00 11.45 -0.05
N THR A 54 4.30 11.16 0.05
CA THR A 54 5.37 12.15 0.03
C THR A 54 5.37 12.96 -1.27
N ARG A 55 5.22 12.30 -2.43
CA ARG A 55 5.16 12.98 -3.72
C ARG A 55 4.03 13.99 -3.77
N PHE A 56 2.82 13.57 -3.42
CA PHE A 56 1.64 14.43 -3.54
C PHE A 56 1.54 15.50 -2.44
N GLU A 57 2.17 15.28 -1.28
CA GLU A 57 2.35 16.31 -0.25
C GLU A 57 3.31 17.41 -0.74
N SER A 58 4.43 17.04 -1.35
CA SER A 58 5.38 18.00 -1.92
C SER A 58 4.76 18.85 -3.03
N GLU A 59 3.93 18.24 -3.88
CA GLU A 59 3.19 18.94 -4.95
C GLU A 59 2.11 19.90 -4.41
N SER A 60 1.66 19.72 -3.16
CA SER A 60 0.75 20.67 -2.49
C SER A 60 1.46 21.80 -1.71
N GLY A 61 2.75 21.65 -1.41
CA GLY A 61 3.53 22.65 -0.67
C GLY A 61 4.21 23.71 -1.55
N THR A 62 4.35 23.49 -2.85
CA THR A 62 5.04 24.41 -3.78
C THR A 62 4.13 25.47 -4.40
N GLY A 63 3.06 25.85 -3.71
CA GLY A 63 2.03 26.79 -4.18
C GLY A 63 1.99 28.13 -3.45
N GLU A 64 3.03 28.47 -2.67
CA GLU A 64 3.19 29.78 -2.01
C GLU A 64 4.13 30.71 -2.80
#